data_AF-A0AAE1JME9-F1
#
_entry.id   AF-A0AAE1JME9-F1
#
_cell.length_a   1.000
_cell.length_b   1.000
_cell.length_c   1.000
_cell.angle_alpha   90.00
_cell.angle_beta   90.00
_cell.angle_gamma   90.00
#
_symmetry.space_group_name_H-M   'P 1'
#
loop_
_entity.id
_entity.type
_entity.pdbx_description
1 polymer ?
#
loop_
_entity_poly.entity_id
_entity_poly.type
_entity_poly.pdbx_seq_one_letter_code
_entity_poly.pdbx_strand_id
1 'polypeptide(L)'
;MQSRNILNFQGRMFRHYPSPNLLNNDRCDVFISHRSIDTKRTVSTLLYDHLRRLGFCPFLDNKTMKPGDKLFHKINNAIFECKLGVAVFSPRYCESFFCLHELALMLERQKKLIPIFCDSKPSQLRVNTAKLSVEPEELRRFKWALEEAKDTVGLTFNSSTGYA
;
A
#
# COMPACT_ATOMS: atom_id res chain seq x y z
N MET A 1 8.23 50.77 -22.47
CA MET A 1 7.50 50.31 -21.27
C MET A 1 6.34 49.44 -21.76
N GLN A 2 6.53 48.13 -21.94
CA GLN A 2 6.26 47.04 -20.99
C GLN A 2 4.98 47.17 -20.15
N SER A 3 4.05 46.23 -20.37
CA SER A 3 3.39 45.36 -19.36
C SER A 3 2.49 44.36 -20.13
N ARG A 4 3.03 43.24 -20.63
CA ARG A 4 3.09 41.88 -20.03
C ARG A 4 1.73 41.15 -19.87
N ASN A 5 1.46 40.34 -20.90
CA ASN A 5 0.63 39.15 -21.05
C ASN A 5 0.20 38.40 -19.78
N ILE A 6 -1.12 38.28 -19.59
CA ILE A 6 -1.78 37.31 -18.70
C ILE A 6 -2.20 36.11 -19.56
N LEU A 7 -1.22 35.27 -19.89
CA LEU A 7 -1.42 33.98 -20.55
C LEU A 7 -0.18 33.15 -20.20
N ASN A 8 -0.09 32.59 -18.98
CA ASN A 8 0.92 31.57 -18.62
C ASN A 8 0.79 31.05 -17.17
N PHE A 9 -0.35 30.48 -16.78
CA PHE A 9 -0.39 29.68 -15.52
C PHE A 9 -1.01 28.29 -15.64
N GLN A 10 -1.36 27.82 -16.86
CA GLN A 10 -1.88 26.46 -17.07
C GLN A 10 -1.07 25.61 -18.07
N GLY A 11 0.10 26.07 -18.52
CA GLY A 11 0.82 25.45 -19.65
C GLY A 11 2.09 24.63 -19.35
N ARG A 12 2.43 24.35 -18.08
CA ARG A 12 3.76 23.79 -17.72
C ARG A 12 3.79 22.55 -16.82
N MET A 13 2.67 21.88 -16.56
CA MET A 13 2.69 20.63 -15.77
C MET A 13 2.22 19.37 -16.52
N PHE A 14 2.03 19.43 -17.84
CA PHE A 14 1.43 18.31 -18.59
C PHE A 14 2.14 17.96 -19.90
N ARG A 15 3.41 18.33 -20.07
CA ARG A 15 4.07 18.15 -21.38
C ARG A 15 4.89 16.87 -21.55
N HIS A 16 4.87 15.93 -20.62
CA HIS A 16 5.54 14.63 -20.79
C HIS A 16 4.65 13.49 -20.28
N TYR A 17 3.53 13.22 -20.97
CA TYR A 17 2.94 11.88 -20.94
C TYR A 17 3.56 11.07 -22.07
N PRO A 18 4.35 10.02 -21.78
CA PRO A 18 4.77 9.09 -22.83
C PRO A 18 3.55 8.31 -23.33
N SER A 19 3.59 8.00 -24.63
CA SER A 19 2.57 7.21 -25.35
C SER A 19 2.13 5.96 -24.57
N PRO A 20 0.83 5.60 -24.63
CA PRO A 20 0.34 4.37 -24.02
C PRO A 20 0.68 3.18 -24.93
N ASN A 21 1.93 2.73 -24.94
CA ASN A 21 2.31 1.44 -25.51
C ASN A 21 3.62 0.93 -24.92
N LEU A 22 3.47 0.11 -23.87
CA LEU A 22 4.07 -1.21 -23.65
C LEU A 22 3.76 -1.54 -22.19
N LEU A 23 2.78 -2.41 -21.96
CA LEU A 23 2.59 -3.05 -20.67
C LEU A 23 3.86 -3.87 -20.40
N ASN A 24 4.87 -3.25 -19.80
CA ASN A 24 5.94 -4.00 -19.14
C ASN A 24 5.26 -4.75 -18.00
N ASN A 25 4.95 -6.01 -18.26
CA ASN A 25 4.23 -6.91 -17.36
C ASN A 25 5.03 -7.22 -16.07
N ASP A 26 6.28 -6.73 -15.99
CA ASP A 26 7.24 -7.03 -14.93
C ASP A 26 7.64 -5.78 -14.11
N ARG A 27 6.98 -4.63 -14.30
CA ARG A 27 7.28 -3.42 -13.51
C ARG A 27 6.22 -3.21 -12.43
N CYS A 28 6.59 -3.36 -11.16
CA CYS A 28 5.77 -2.87 -10.06
C CYS A 28 6.24 -1.49 -9.57
N ASP A 29 5.31 -0.55 -9.43
CA ASP A 29 5.59 0.76 -8.84
C ASP A 29 5.18 0.81 -7.35
N VAL A 30 4.02 0.22 -7.00
CA VAL A 30 3.42 0.31 -5.65
C VAL A 30 2.89 -1.04 -5.21
N PHE A 31 3.33 -1.56 -4.07
CA PHE A 31 2.73 -2.71 -3.40
C PHE A 31 1.63 -2.25 -2.46
N ILE A 32 0.42 -2.81 -2.54
CA ILE A 32 -0.69 -2.48 -1.63
C ILE A 32 -0.96 -3.69 -0.74
N SER A 33 -0.54 -3.63 0.52
CA SER A 33 -0.91 -4.61 1.54
C SER A 33 -2.24 -4.23 2.18
N HIS A 34 -3.17 -5.18 2.25
CA HIS A 34 -4.48 -4.94 2.85
C HIS A 34 -5.13 -6.22 3.38
N ARG A 35 -6.12 -6.04 4.24
CA ARG A 35 -6.94 -7.15 4.74
C ARG A 35 -8.18 -7.35 3.87
N SER A 36 -8.12 -8.32 2.96
CA SER A 36 -9.20 -8.60 2.01
C SER A 36 -10.60 -8.78 2.62
N ILE A 37 -10.72 -9.31 3.84
CA ILE A 37 -12.02 -9.51 4.51
C ILE A 37 -12.63 -8.23 5.10
N ASP A 38 -11.81 -7.22 5.40
CA ASP A 38 -12.26 -5.92 5.94
C ASP A 38 -12.67 -4.96 4.82
N THR A 39 -12.07 -5.14 3.66
CA THR A 39 -12.11 -4.16 2.58
C THR A 39 -12.99 -4.63 1.43
N LYS A 40 -14.05 -5.41 1.71
CA LYS A 40 -14.85 -6.12 0.68
C LYS A 40 -15.46 -5.22 -0.41
N ARG A 41 -15.36 -3.88 -0.34
CA ARG A 41 -15.47 -2.90 -1.44
C ARG A 41 -15.23 -1.46 -0.92
N THR A 42 -14.01 -1.01 -0.65
CA THR A 42 -13.85 0.33 -0.03
C THR A 42 -12.60 1.12 -0.41
N VAL A 43 -11.41 0.88 0.15
CA VAL A 43 -10.27 1.80 -0.05
C VAL A 43 -9.19 1.24 -0.97
N SER A 44 -8.71 0.02 -0.72
CA SER A 44 -7.58 -0.57 -1.46
C SER A 44 -7.87 -0.76 -2.95
N THR A 45 -9.11 -1.12 -3.30
CA THR A 45 -9.55 -1.25 -4.70
C THR A 45 -9.64 0.12 -5.40
N LEU A 46 -10.20 1.14 -4.73
CA LEU A 46 -10.25 2.49 -5.29
C LEU A 46 -8.85 3.06 -5.49
N LEU A 47 -7.95 2.84 -4.52
CA LEU A 47 -6.55 3.22 -4.61
C LEU A 47 -5.87 2.54 -5.79
N TYR A 48 -6.03 1.22 -5.93
CA TYR A 48 -5.49 0.46 -7.06
C TYR A 48 -5.99 1.01 -8.40
N ASP A 49 -7.30 1.18 -8.56
CA ASP A 49 -7.91 1.63 -9.81
C ASP A 49 -7.49 3.08 -10.13
N HIS A 50 -7.35 3.94 -9.12
CA HIS A 50 -6.89 5.32 -9.30
C HIS A 50 -5.40 5.37 -9.70
N LEU A 51 -4.52 4.62 -9.03
CA LEU A 51 -3.11 4.51 -9.39
C LEU A 51 -2.92 4.00 -10.83
N ARG A 52 -3.72 3.00 -11.24
CA ARG A 52 -3.73 2.51 -12.63
C ARG A 52 -4.12 3.61 -13.63
N ARG A 53 -5.16 4.40 -13.33
CA ARG A 53 -5.59 5.53 -14.19
C ARG A 53 -4.52 6.61 -14.30
N LEU A 54 -3.70 6.80 -13.27
CA LEU A 54 -2.56 7.71 -13.29
C LEU A 54 -1.31 7.15 -14.01
N GLY A 55 -1.36 5.90 -14.50
CA GLY A 55 -0.27 5.27 -15.23
C GLY A 55 0.75 4.51 -14.36
N PHE A 56 0.48 4.34 -13.07
CA PHE A 56 1.30 3.49 -12.21
C PHE A 56 0.95 2.00 -12.38
N CYS A 57 1.90 1.13 -12.02
CA CYS A 57 1.70 -0.31 -11.95
C CYS A 57 1.59 -0.78 -10.48
N PRO A 58 0.42 -0.63 -9.82
CA PRO A 58 0.21 -1.17 -8.50
C PRO A 58 0.06 -2.69 -8.52
N PHE A 59 0.53 -3.33 -7.44
CA PHE A 59 0.27 -4.72 -7.11
C PHE A 59 -0.73 -4.78 -5.95
N LEU A 60 -1.82 -5.52 -6.14
CA LEU A 60 -2.81 -5.81 -5.10
C LEU A 60 -3.08 -7.31 -5.14
N ASP A 61 -2.77 -8.00 -4.04
CA ASP A 61 -2.81 -9.46 -3.89
C ASP A 61 -4.06 -10.12 -4.53
N ASN A 62 -5.26 -9.63 -4.22
CA ASN A 62 -6.52 -10.21 -4.70
C ASN A 62 -6.89 -9.87 -6.15
N LYS A 63 -6.23 -8.88 -6.78
CA LYS A 63 -6.48 -8.47 -8.18
C LYS A 63 -5.37 -8.90 -9.14
N THR A 64 -4.14 -9.09 -8.64
CA THR A 64 -2.95 -9.32 -9.49
C THR A 64 -2.51 -10.81 -9.54
N MET A 65 -3.04 -11.65 -8.65
CA MET A 65 -2.76 -13.10 -8.65
C MET A 65 -3.62 -13.86 -9.67
N LYS A 66 -3.02 -14.82 -10.36
CA LYS A 66 -3.67 -15.77 -11.29
C LYS A 66 -3.82 -17.14 -10.61
N PRO A 67 -4.81 -17.96 -11.03
CA PRO A 67 -4.89 -19.35 -10.58
C PRO A 67 -3.58 -20.10 -10.84
N GLY A 68 -3.05 -20.78 -9.82
CA GLY A 68 -1.78 -21.51 -9.88
C GLY A 68 -0.55 -20.74 -9.38
N ASP A 69 -0.66 -19.44 -9.10
CA ASP A 69 0.44 -18.67 -8.50
C ASP A 69 0.73 -19.11 -7.06
N LYS A 70 2.01 -19.33 -6.74
CA LYS A 70 2.46 -19.52 -5.35
C LYS A 70 2.37 -18.18 -4.61
N LEU A 71 1.42 -18.07 -3.68
CA LEU A 71 1.10 -16.86 -2.91
C LEU A 71 2.35 -16.15 -2.37
N PHE A 72 3.13 -16.85 -1.55
CA PHE A 72 4.34 -16.28 -0.95
C PHE A 72 5.41 -15.87 -1.97
N HIS A 73 5.65 -16.69 -2.99
CA HIS A 73 6.68 -16.38 -3.99
C HIS A 73 6.32 -15.12 -4.79
N LYS A 74 5.07 -15.01 -5.23
CA LYS A 74 4.63 -13.86 -6.02
C LYS A 74 4.56 -12.58 -5.19
N ILE A 75 4.10 -12.66 -3.94
CA ILE A 75 4.09 -11.51 -3.01
C ILE A 75 5.52 -11.04 -2.71
N ASN A 76 6.43 -11.96 -2.41
CA ASN A 76 7.82 -11.61 -2.11
C ASN A 76 8.51 -10.94 -3.30
N ASN A 77 8.30 -11.46 -4.51
CA ASN A 77 8.84 -10.86 -5.73
C ASN A 77 8.22 -9.49 -6.00
N ALA A 78 6.90 -9.36 -5.84
CA ALA A 78 6.25 -8.06 -5.99
C ALA A 78 6.82 -7.04 -4.99
N ILE A 79 6.93 -7.36 -3.71
CA ILE A 79 7.55 -6.46 -2.72
C ILE A 79 8.99 -6.11 -3.12
N PHE A 80 9.76 -7.06 -3.66
CA PHE A 80 11.10 -6.80 -4.14
C PHE A 80 11.12 -5.80 -5.32
N GLU A 81 10.23 -5.96 -6.29
CA GLU A 81 10.17 -5.12 -7.50
C GLU A 81 9.53 -3.74 -7.24
N CYS A 82 8.51 -3.67 -6.39
CA CYS A 82 7.80 -2.44 -6.09
C CYS A 82 8.72 -1.43 -5.40
N LYS A 83 8.62 -0.16 -5.78
CA LYS A 83 9.44 0.92 -5.20
C LYS A 83 8.88 1.44 -3.88
N LEU A 84 7.56 1.35 -3.72
CA LEU A 84 6.79 1.89 -2.61
C LEU A 84 5.87 0.81 -2.03
N GLY A 85 5.74 0.77 -0.71
CA GLY A 85 4.74 -0.01 0.00
C GLY A 85 3.62 0.88 0.52
N VAL A 86 2.38 0.46 0.36
CA VAL A 86 1.20 1.05 1.00
C VAL A 86 0.57 -0.01 1.90
N ALA A 87 0.43 0.28 3.19
CA ALA A 87 -0.26 -0.61 4.12
C ALA A 87 -1.59 0.01 4.54
N VAL A 88 -2.70 -0.63 4.17
CA VAL A 88 -4.05 -0.18 4.52
C VAL A 88 -4.50 -0.87 5.80
N PHE A 89 -4.16 -0.26 6.94
CA PHE A 89 -4.51 -0.74 8.27
C PHE A 89 -6.01 -0.60 8.52
N SER A 90 -6.71 -1.74 8.46
CA SER A 90 -8.12 -1.91 8.77
C SER A 90 -8.30 -2.67 10.09
N PRO A 91 -9.51 -2.70 10.69
CA PRO A 91 -9.70 -3.23 12.04
C PRO A 91 -9.17 -4.66 12.29
N ARG A 92 -9.15 -5.54 11.29
CA ARG A 92 -8.62 -6.91 11.38
C ARG A 92 -7.33 -7.11 10.59
N TYR A 93 -6.63 -6.04 10.21
CA TYR A 93 -5.33 -6.12 9.53
C TYR A 93 -4.32 -6.90 10.37
N CYS A 94 -4.16 -6.52 11.64
CA CYS A 94 -3.21 -7.17 12.57
C CYS A 94 -3.64 -8.58 13.01
N GLU A 95 -4.80 -9.08 12.56
CA GLU A 95 -5.22 -10.47 12.77
C GLU A 95 -4.75 -11.39 11.63
N SER A 96 -4.17 -10.82 10.58
CA SER A 96 -3.71 -11.55 9.40
C SER A 96 -2.21 -11.79 9.46
N PHE A 97 -1.80 -13.05 9.55
CA PHE A 97 -0.40 -13.45 9.35
C PHE A 97 0.19 -12.82 8.09
N PHE A 98 -0.52 -12.95 6.96
CA PHE A 98 -0.04 -12.46 5.66
C PHE A 98 0.15 -10.95 5.65
N CYS A 99 -0.77 -10.16 6.23
CA CYS A 99 -0.65 -8.71 6.22
C CYS A 99 0.51 -8.23 7.12
N LEU A 100 0.74 -8.91 8.25
CA LEU A 100 1.88 -8.64 9.13
C LEU A 100 3.21 -9.05 8.48
N HIS A 101 3.22 -10.19 7.79
CA HIS A 101 4.38 -10.67 7.05
C HIS A 101 4.76 -9.74 5.91
N GLU A 102 3.78 -9.29 5.11
CA GLU A 102 3.98 -8.30 4.05
C GLU A 102 4.53 -6.99 4.59
N LEU A 103 3.95 -6.46 5.67
CA LEU A 103 4.43 -5.23 6.32
C LEU A 103 5.89 -5.36 6.76
N ALA A 104 6.21 -6.44 7.47
CA ALA A 104 7.58 -6.69 7.92
C ALA A 104 8.54 -6.84 6.75
N LEU A 105 8.14 -7.56 5.70
CA LEU A 105 8.98 -7.74 4.52
C LEU A 105 9.21 -6.42 3.76
N MET A 106 8.21 -5.54 3.65
CA MET A 106 8.39 -4.21 3.08
C MET A 106 9.43 -3.40 3.86
N LEU A 107 9.34 -3.40 5.19
CA LEU A 107 10.26 -2.63 6.05
C LEU A 107 11.67 -3.23 6.09
N GLU A 108 11.83 -4.55 6.12
CA GLU A 108 13.13 -5.22 6.02
C GLU A 108 13.86 -4.92 4.72
N ARG A 109 13.10 -4.75 3.63
CA ARG A 109 13.61 -4.35 2.33
C ARG A 109 13.73 -2.83 2.18
N GLN A 110 13.60 -2.09 3.28
CA GLN A 110 13.72 -0.63 3.34
C GLN A 110 12.84 0.08 2.31
N LYS A 111 11.66 -0.50 2.02
CA LYS A 111 10.70 0.13 1.14
C LYS A 111 10.16 1.37 1.82
N LYS A 112 10.00 2.45 1.05
CA LYS A 112 9.25 3.62 1.52
C LYS A 112 7.81 3.15 1.81
N LEU A 113 7.37 3.30 3.06
CA LEU A 113 6.04 2.90 3.51
C LEU A 113 5.12 4.13 3.56
N ILE A 114 3.91 4.01 3.02
CA ILE A 114 2.82 4.94 3.26
C ILE A 114 1.72 4.19 4.03
N PRO A 115 1.59 4.41 5.35
CA PRO A 115 0.51 3.82 6.12
C PRO A 115 -0.80 4.59 5.89
N ILE A 116 -1.88 3.85 5.65
CA ILE A 116 -3.26 4.38 5.58
C ILE A 116 -4.07 3.72 6.69
N PHE A 117 -4.47 4.50 7.68
CA PHE A 117 -5.24 4.05 8.83
C PHE A 117 -6.74 4.16 8.51
N CYS A 118 -7.35 3.05 8.11
CA CYS A 118 -8.76 2.93 7.74
C CYS A 118 -9.56 2.41 8.94
N ASP A 119 -10.41 3.26 9.53
CA ASP A 119 -11.21 2.93 10.72
C ASP A 119 -10.39 2.36 11.89
N SER A 120 -9.11 2.71 11.92
CA SER A 120 -8.10 2.23 12.86
C SER A 120 -7.22 3.40 13.28
N LYS A 121 -6.66 3.35 14.47
CA LYS A 121 -5.67 4.32 14.97
C LYS A 121 -4.29 3.66 15.07
N PRO A 122 -3.18 4.40 14.88
CA PRO A 122 -1.84 3.86 15.08
C PRO A 122 -1.68 3.16 16.44
N SER A 123 -2.22 3.75 17.51
CA SER A 123 -2.18 3.19 18.87
C SER A 123 -2.92 1.86 19.04
N GLN A 124 -3.80 1.48 18.10
CA GLN A 124 -4.52 0.21 18.13
C GLN A 124 -3.74 -0.92 17.45
N LEU A 125 -2.69 -0.60 16.68
CA LEU A 125 -1.89 -1.60 15.98
C LEU A 125 -1.08 -2.44 16.96
N ARG A 126 -1.39 -3.74 17.04
CA ARG A 126 -0.66 -4.71 17.87
C ARG A 126 -0.89 -6.13 17.37
N VAL A 127 0.12 -6.98 17.52
CA VAL A 127 -0.04 -8.43 17.28
C VAL A 127 -0.88 -9.02 18.41
N ASN A 128 -2.00 -9.65 18.06
CA ASN A 128 -2.82 -10.36 19.02
C ASN A 128 -2.37 -11.83 19.12
N THR A 129 -1.51 -12.13 20.10
CA THR A 129 -0.95 -13.48 20.30
C THR A 129 -1.99 -14.52 20.71
N ALA A 130 -3.20 -14.11 21.14
CA ALA A 130 -4.30 -15.04 21.41
C ALA A 130 -5.03 -15.47 20.13
N LYS A 131 -5.00 -14.65 19.07
CA LYS A 131 -5.62 -14.94 17.78
C LYS A 131 -4.63 -15.45 16.73
N LEU A 132 -3.34 -15.16 16.91
CA LEU A 132 -2.28 -15.48 15.98
C LEU A 132 -1.13 -16.19 16.71
N SER A 133 -1.07 -17.51 16.58
CA SER A 133 0.04 -18.33 17.07
C SER A 133 1.19 -18.27 16.07
N VAL A 134 2.29 -17.63 16.47
CA VAL A 134 3.50 -17.44 15.67
C VAL A 134 4.73 -17.72 16.51
N GLU A 135 5.80 -18.18 15.87
CA GLU A 135 7.07 -18.42 16.53
C GLU A 135 7.64 -17.13 17.15
N PRO A 136 8.45 -17.22 18.22
CA PRO A 136 8.99 -16.04 18.92
C PRO A 136 9.78 -15.08 18.00
N GLU A 137 10.44 -15.61 16.98
CA GLU A 137 11.16 -14.82 15.99
C GLU A 137 10.20 -14.01 15.11
N GLU A 138 9.16 -14.65 14.57
CA GLU A 138 8.15 -13.96 13.76
C GLU A 138 7.36 -12.94 14.59
N LEU A 139 7.07 -13.25 15.86
CA LEU A 139 6.42 -12.30 16.76
C LEU A 139 7.26 -11.03 16.95
N ARG A 140 8.58 -11.17 17.14
CA ARG A 140 9.49 -10.02 17.24
C ARG A 140 9.50 -9.20 15.96
N ARG A 141 9.59 -9.88 14.82
CA ARG A 141 9.55 -9.29 13.48
C ARG A 141 8.27 -8.47 13.25
N PHE A 142 7.11 -9.03 13.58
CA PHE A 142 5.82 -8.34 13.41
C PHE A 142 5.65 -7.17 14.38
N LYS A 143 6.10 -7.32 15.63
CA LYS A 143 6.07 -6.21 16.60
C LYS A 143 6.90 -5.03 16.11
N TRP A 144 8.15 -5.27 15.71
CA TRP A 144 9.02 -4.24 15.15
C TRP A 144 8.36 -3.54 13.96
N ALA A 145 7.83 -4.30 13.00
CA ALA A 145 7.19 -3.76 11.82
C ALA A 145 5.97 -2.86 12.13
N LEU A 146 5.18 -3.22 13.15
CA LEU A 146 4.06 -2.40 13.59
C LEU A 146 4.51 -1.14 14.34
N GLU A 147 5.59 -1.18 15.13
CA GLU A 147 6.12 0.02 15.77
C GLU A 147 6.65 1.02 14.73
N GLU A 148 7.44 0.57 13.76
CA GLU A 148 7.89 1.42 12.64
C GLU A 148 6.71 2.05 11.88
N ALA A 149 5.65 1.27 11.64
CA ALA A 149 4.46 1.77 10.98
C ALA A 149 3.69 2.83 11.80
N LYS A 150 3.73 2.76 13.14
CA LYS A 150 3.13 3.77 14.02
C LYS A 150 3.91 5.09 14.00
N ASP A 151 5.23 4.99 13.89
CA ASP A 151 6.13 6.14 13.87
C ASP A 151 6.27 6.76 12.48
N THR A 152 5.68 6.13 11.46
CA THR A 152 5.63 6.65 10.09
C THR A 152 4.40 7.53 9.88
N VAL A 153 4.61 8.75 9.37
CA VAL A 153 3.50 9.66 9.01
C VAL A 153 2.62 9.01 7.94
N GLY A 154 1.32 8.94 8.23
CA GLY A 154 0.32 8.30 7.37
C GLY A 154 -0.91 9.15 7.09
N LEU A 155 -1.84 8.54 6.37
CA LEU A 155 -3.16 9.10 6.09
C LEU A 155 -4.20 8.43 6.98
N THR A 156 -5.17 9.18 7.49
CA THR A 156 -6.31 8.62 8.23
C THR A 156 -7.56 8.67 7.37
N PHE A 157 -8.32 7.59 7.36
CA PHE A 157 -9.60 7.50 6.69
C PHE A 157 -10.62 6.89 7.63
N ASN A 158 -11.74 7.57 7.82
CA ASN A 158 -12.87 7.07 8.59
C ASN A 158 -14.05 6.87 7.65
N SER A 159 -14.59 5.66 7.57
CA SER A 159 -15.71 5.33 6.70
C SER A 159 -17.02 6.02 7.09
N SER A 160 -17.13 6.48 8.34
CA SER A 160 -18.32 7.17 8.88
C SER A 160 -18.26 8.70 8.69
N THR A 161 -17.06 9.29 8.67
CA THR A 161 -16.88 10.76 8.63
C THR A 161 -16.07 11.27 7.43
N GLY A 162 -15.51 10.39 6.60
CA GLY A 162 -14.61 10.75 5.51
C GLY A 162 -13.15 10.96 5.95
N TYR A 163 -12.38 11.71 5.15
CA TYR A 163 -11.01 12.09 5.49
C TYR A 163 -11.02 13.14 6.61
N ALA A 164 -10.08 13.00 7.56
CA ALA A 164 -9.81 13.96 8.62
C ALA A 164 -8.44 14.62 8.39
#